data_AF-A0A936QNG7-F1
#
_entry.id   AF-A0A936QNG7-F1
#
_cell.length_a   1.000
_cell.length_b   1.000
_cell.length_c   1.000
_cell.angle_alpha   90.00
_cell.angle_beta   90.00
_cell.angle_gamma   90.00
#
_symmetry.space_group_name_H-M   'P 1'
#
loop_
_entity.id
_entity.type
_entity.pdbx_description
1 polymer ?
#
loop_
_entity_poly.entity_id
_entity_poly.type
_entity_poly.pdbx_seq_one_letter_code
_entity_poly.pdbx_strand_id
1 'polypeptide(L)'
;MERAAQLFDELDATTSTNAKVDALARYFAEAEANDKLWVIALLSGRRPKRPVTSTQLRQWAGEVSGIPDWLFEASYHVVGDLAETVSHIATLEEPMRKPLSEWVRYVEDLRRCSEEERSERVKAAWAGLTGMELFVFNKIITGGFRIGVSQKIMVKGLSRATGVPEDTLAHRLMGNWDPHDTGYTELVMEANSGDSDSRPYPFYLAYGIEGGTGRASGAGLEELTALGDPREWQAEHKWDGIRGQLIVRGGKHFVWSRGEELVTDKYPELQPLISLLPDGTVLDGELLAWKDGAPLPFAEMQKRIGRKTVGKKLLADVPVIFMAYDLLEHHGEDVRQRPMIERRAFLGTCVAQADFPSLAISSTLPFDSWEELVAHRETARANAVEGVMLKRLSSIYEVGRKRGDWWKWKVDPMSIDAVLTFSMQGHGRRADLYTDHTFGLWQDGQLVTFAKAYSGLTDQEMLKVDAFVKKHTVERFGPVRQVTPELVFELAFEGISSSSRHKSGVAVRFPRIVRWRHDKKPEDANTLDDLKALIT
;
A
#
# COMPACT_ATOMS: atom_id res chain seq x y z
N MET A 1 22.57 -4.55 20.32
CA MET A 1 22.02 -5.47 19.31
C MET A 1 21.03 -6.43 19.94
N GLU A 2 21.45 -7.21 20.94
CA GLU A 2 20.62 -8.17 21.71
C GLU A 2 19.16 -7.75 21.94
N ARG A 3 18.89 -6.59 22.56
CA ARG A 3 17.51 -6.11 22.79
C ARG A 3 16.71 -5.88 21.50
N ALA A 4 17.37 -5.38 20.45
CA ALA A 4 16.73 -5.18 19.16
C ALA A 4 16.45 -6.54 18.50
N ALA A 5 17.40 -7.48 18.56
CA ALA A 5 17.19 -8.84 18.08
C ALA A 5 16.01 -9.52 18.79
N GLN A 6 15.93 -9.43 20.13
CA GLN A 6 14.78 -9.92 20.88
C GLN A 6 13.47 -9.29 20.42
N LEU A 7 13.44 -7.96 20.21
CA LEU A 7 12.26 -7.29 19.67
C LEU A 7 11.87 -7.87 18.29
N PHE A 8 12.82 -8.00 17.37
CA PHE A 8 12.55 -8.50 16.01
C PHE A 8 12.06 -9.95 16.02
N ASP A 9 12.59 -10.79 16.91
CA ASP A 9 12.12 -12.17 17.11
C ASP A 9 10.67 -12.22 17.58
N GLU A 10 10.33 -11.47 18.62
CA GLU A 10 8.97 -11.42 19.17
C GLU A 10 7.96 -10.89 18.14
N LEU A 11 8.36 -9.90 17.34
CA LEU A 11 7.52 -9.32 16.29
C LEU A 11 7.28 -10.31 15.14
N ASP A 12 8.26 -11.14 14.81
CA ASP A 12 8.15 -12.12 13.73
C ASP A 12 7.40 -13.38 14.17
N ALA A 13 7.58 -13.82 15.40
CA ALA A 13 6.95 -15.01 15.97
C ALA A 13 5.43 -14.87 16.21
N THR A 14 4.88 -13.64 16.19
CA THR A 14 3.47 -13.39 16.52
C THR A 14 2.64 -12.83 15.35
N THR A 15 1.36 -13.19 15.33
CA THR A 15 0.31 -12.55 14.50
C THR A 15 -0.55 -11.57 15.30
N SER A 16 -0.46 -11.58 16.64
CA SER A 16 -1.28 -10.74 17.51
C SER A 16 -0.84 -9.29 17.47
N THR A 17 -1.76 -8.39 17.12
CA THR A 17 -1.49 -6.94 17.11
C THR A 17 -1.10 -6.44 18.50
N ASN A 18 -1.77 -6.91 19.55
CA ASN A 18 -1.50 -6.45 20.92
C ASN A 18 -0.12 -6.92 21.40
N ALA A 19 0.26 -8.18 21.11
CA ALA A 19 1.58 -8.69 21.46
C ALA A 19 2.71 -7.87 20.80
N LYS A 20 2.51 -7.45 19.54
CA LYS A 20 3.48 -6.57 18.85
C LYS A 20 3.59 -5.20 19.52
N VAL A 21 2.45 -4.61 19.91
CA VAL A 21 2.43 -3.32 20.63
C VAL A 21 3.14 -3.45 21.99
N ASP A 22 2.93 -4.54 22.72
CA ASP A 22 3.59 -4.82 24.00
C ASP A 22 5.11 -4.94 23.85
N ALA A 23 5.57 -5.71 22.86
CA ALA A 23 7.00 -5.87 22.56
C ALA A 23 7.67 -4.53 22.23
N LEU A 24 7.04 -3.72 21.37
CA LEU A 24 7.51 -2.38 21.01
C LEU A 24 7.54 -1.44 22.21
N ALA A 25 6.47 -1.42 23.02
CA ALA A 25 6.39 -0.56 24.20
C ALA A 25 7.51 -0.88 25.21
N ARG A 26 7.76 -2.16 25.46
CA ARG A 26 8.88 -2.62 26.30
C ARG A 26 10.23 -2.18 25.74
N TYR A 27 10.46 -2.38 24.44
CA TYR A 27 11.71 -1.96 23.81
C TYR A 27 11.92 -0.44 23.93
N PHE A 28 10.90 0.37 23.65
CA PHE A 28 10.98 1.82 23.76
C PHE A 28 11.06 2.34 25.20
N ALA A 29 10.66 1.55 26.20
CA ALA A 29 10.91 1.89 27.59
C ALA A 29 12.38 1.66 27.99
N GLU A 30 12.96 0.53 27.56
CA GLU A 30 14.23 0.01 28.12
C GLU A 30 15.49 0.29 27.30
N ALA A 31 15.37 0.47 25.98
CA ALA A 31 16.55 0.61 25.11
C ALA A 31 17.27 1.97 25.31
N GLU A 32 18.48 2.09 24.78
CA GLU A 32 19.20 3.37 24.72
C GLU A 32 18.59 4.30 23.66
N ALA A 33 18.67 5.62 23.86
CA ALA A 33 18.00 6.61 23.01
C ALA A 33 18.36 6.47 21.51
N ASN A 34 19.63 6.24 21.19
CA ASN A 34 20.09 6.06 19.81
C ASN A 34 19.54 4.77 19.19
N ASP A 35 19.44 3.69 19.97
CA ASP A 35 18.90 2.41 19.49
C ASP A 35 17.38 2.51 19.29
N LYS A 36 16.65 3.21 20.18
CA LYS A 36 15.22 3.54 19.98
C LYS A 36 15.01 4.26 18.66
N LEU A 37 15.77 5.33 18.41
CA LEU A 37 15.68 6.13 17.19
C LEU A 37 15.93 5.29 15.94
N TRP A 38 16.94 4.41 15.95
CA TRP A 38 17.21 3.53 14.81
C TRP A 38 16.13 2.47 14.60
N VAL A 39 15.54 1.89 15.64
CA VAL A 39 14.37 1.00 15.47
C VAL A 39 13.21 1.76 14.84
N ILE A 40 12.92 2.97 15.30
CA ILE A 40 11.89 3.83 14.68
C ILE A 40 12.20 4.04 13.20
N ALA A 41 13.44 4.39 12.86
CA ALA A 41 13.87 4.63 11.48
C ALA A 41 13.71 3.38 10.60
N LEU A 42 14.21 2.22 11.04
CA LEU A 42 14.16 0.96 10.30
C LEU A 42 12.73 0.49 10.04
N LEU A 43 11.85 0.60 11.04
CA LEU A 43 10.43 0.23 10.95
C LEU A 43 9.60 1.24 10.14
N SER A 44 10.01 2.51 10.11
CA SER A 44 9.41 3.55 9.27
C SER A 44 9.95 3.58 7.84
N GLY A 45 10.88 2.68 7.49
CA GLY A 45 11.47 2.61 6.15
C GLY A 45 12.61 3.59 5.89
N ARG A 46 13.06 4.36 6.89
CA ARG A 46 14.28 5.19 6.86
C ARG A 46 15.50 4.30 7.11
N ARG A 47 15.91 3.60 6.05
CA ARG A 47 16.96 2.57 6.10
C ARG A 47 18.29 3.11 5.56
N PRO A 48 19.43 2.64 6.09
CA PRO A 48 20.74 2.94 5.52
C PRO A 48 20.81 2.56 4.03
N LYS A 49 21.61 3.31 3.26
CA LYS A 49 21.85 2.96 1.85
C LYS A 49 22.62 1.65 1.78
N ARG A 50 22.14 0.73 0.94
CA ARG A 50 22.70 -0.61 0.74
C ARG A 50 24.18 -0.55 0.29
N PRO A 51 25.15 -1.05 1.09
CA PRO A 51 26.57 -1.06 0.72
C PRO A 51 26.99 -2.27 -0.11
N VAL A 52 26.23 -3.37 -0.04
CA VAL A 52 26.58 -4.68 -0.58
C VAL A 52 25.40 -5.24 -1.38
N THR A 53 25.66 -5.76 -2.58
CA THR A 53 24.63 -6.35 -3.46
C THR A 53 24.14 -7.72 -2.99
N SER A 54 23.03 -8.22 -3.55
CA SER A 54 22.54 -9.57 -3.18
C SER A 54 23.49 -10.64 -3.69
N THR A 55 24.09 -10.42 -4.85
CA THR A 55 25.09 -11.31 -5.46
C THR A 55 26.31 -11.45 -4.56
N GLN A 56 26.86 -10.33 -4.07
CA GLN A 56 28.01 -10.35 -3.15
C GLN A 56 27.69 -11.08 -1.84
N LEU A 57 26.53 -10.81 -1.23
CA LEU A 57 26.12 -11.54 -0.02
C LEU A 57 26.01 -13.05 -0.27
N ARG A 58 25.44 -13.48 -1.40
CA ARG A 58 25.35 -14.91 -1.75
C ARG A 58 26.72 -15.54 -1.96
N GLN A 59 27.60 -14.84 -2.69
CA GLN A 59 28.95 -15.31 -2.95
C GLN A 59 29.71 -15.49 -1.62
N TRP A 60 29.76 -14.47 -0.77
CA TRP A 60 30.48 -14.53 0.50
C TRP A 60 29.86 -15.57 1.44
N ALA A 61 28.54 -15.74 1.40
CA ALA A 61 27.84 -16.80 2.14
C ALA A 61 28.28 -18.19 1.67
N GLY A 62 28.37 -18.44 0.37
CA GLY A 62 28.91 -19.67 -0.19
C GLY A 62 30.37 -19.90 0.22
N GLU A 63 31.20 -18.86 0.18
CA GLU A 63 32.61 -18.92 0.61
C GLU A 63 32.75 -19.28 2.10
N VAL A 64 31.96 -18.69 2.98
CA VAL A 64 32.02 -18.96 4.44
C VAL A 64 31.45 -20.34 4.78
N SER A 65 30.36 -20.74 4.14
CA SER A 65 29.68 -22.01 4.45
C SER A 65 30.25 -23.23 3.73
N GLY A 66 31.03 -23.03 2.66
CA GLY A 66 31.47 -24.10 1.77
C GLY A 66 30.35 -24.76 0.97
N ILE A 67 29.14 -24.19 0.98
CA ILE A 67 27.97 -24.73 0.29
C ILE A 67 28.03 -24.37 -1.20
N PRO A 68 27.84 -25.34 -2.14
CA PRO A 68 27.75 -25.05 -3.56
C PRO A 68 26.54 -24.17 -3.92
N ASP A 69 26.69 -23.30 -4.91
CA ASP A 69 25.67 -22.32 -5.33
C ASP A 69 24.27 -22.93 -5.51
N TRP A 70 24.16 -24.09 -6.15
CA TRP A 70 22.87 -24.74 -6.40
C TRP A 70 22.12 -25.10 -5.11
N LEU A 71 22.85 -25.48 -4.05
CA LEU A 71 22.28 -25.86 -2.76
C LEU A 71 21.92 -24.62 -1.94
N PHE A 72 22.71 -23.55 -2.08
CA PHE A 72 22.34 -22.25 -1.51
C PHE A 72 21.05 -21.72 -2.14
N GLU A 73 20.92 -21.75 -3.47
CA GLU A 73 19.70 -21.32 -4.17
C GLU A 73 18.48 -22.15 -3.77
N ALA A 74 18.63 -23.48 -3.68
CA ALA A 74 17.56 -24.36 -3.21
C ALA A 74 17.13 -24.01 -1.77
N SER A 75 18.09 -23.77 -0.87
CA SER A 75 17.82 -23.37 0.52
C SER A 75 17.13 -22.01 0.60
N TYR A 76 17.59 -21.03 -0.18
CA TYR A 76 16.97 -19.71 -0.27
C TYR A 76 15.50 -19.78 -0.68
N HIS A 77 15.14 -20.66 -1.61
CA HIS A 77 13.73 -20.81 -2.02
C HIS A 77 12.84 -21.46 -0.95
N VAL A 78 13.41 -22.29 -0.07
CA VAL A 78 12.69 -22.87 1.06
C VAL A 78 12.48 -21.83 2.16
N VAL A 79 13.52 -21.06 2.49
CA VAL A 79 13.46 -20.01 3.53
C VAL A 79 12.65 -18.80 3.05
N GLY A 80 12.81 -18.39 1.79
CA GLY A 80 12.12 -17.27 1.18
C GLY A 80 12.70 -15.90 1.53
N ASP A 81 13.79 -15.83 2.30
CA ASP A 81 14.49 -14.60 2.67
C ASP A 81 16.01 -14.79 2.73
N LEU A 82 16.75 -13.87 2.09
CA LEU A 82 18.22 -13.98 2.00
C LEU A 82 18.91 -13.72 3.34
N ALA A 83 18.41 -12.78 4.14
CA ALA A 83 19.03 -12.45 5.42
C ALA A 83 18.90 -13.62 6.41
N GLU A 84 17.74 -14.28 6.39
CA GLU A 84 17.46 -15.50 7.16
C GLU A 84 18.28 -16.69 6.66
N THR A 85 18.35 -16.91 5.34
CA THR A 85 19.15 -18.00 4.76
C THR A 85 20.61 -17.90 5.20
N VAL A 86 21.19 -16.69 5.15
CA VAL A 86 22.57 -16.44 5.60
C VAL A 86 22.72 -16.68 7.11
N SER A 87 21.69 -16.38 7.91
CA SER A 87 21.75 -16.57 9.37
C SER A 87 21.84 -18.05 9.79
N HIS A 88 21.39 -18.98 8.94
CA HIS A 88 21.45 -20.41 9.20
C HIS A 88 22.79 -21.07 8.83
N ILE A 89 23.61 -20.41 8.01
CA ILE A 89 24.84 -21.00 7.48
C ILE A 89 26.11 -20.40 8.11
N ALA A 90 26.00 -19.25 8.77
CA ALA A 90 27.12 -18.64 9.46
C ALA A 90 27.43 -19.39 10.76
N THR A 91 28.71 -19.52 11.08
CA THR A 91 29.18 -20.15 12.31
C THR A 91 29.79 -19.09 13.22
N LEU A 92 29.34 -19.02 14.46
CA LEU A 92 29.88 -18.10 15.47
C LEU A 92 31.29 -18.56 15.90
N GLU A 93 32.27 -17.68 15.77
CA GLU A 93 33.64 -17.87 16.22
C GLU A 93 33.90 -17.05 17.50
N GLU A 94 33.94 -15.72 17.39
CA GLU A 94 34.19 -14.80 18.51
C GLU A 94 33.08 -13.72 18.60
N PRO A 95 32.31 -13.66 19.71
CA PRO A 95 31.18 -12.74 19.81
C PRO A 95 31.57 -11.26 19.70
N MET A 96 30.93 -10.56 18.76
CA MET A 96 31.06 -9.11 18.58
C MET A 96 29.86 -8.37 19.18
N ARG A 97 30.08 -7.71 20.32
CA ARG A 97 29.01 -6.97 21.02
C ARG A 97 29.02 -5.49 20.68
N LYS A 98 27.96 -5.03 20.03
CA LYS A 98 27.73 -3.61 19.73
C LYS A 98 26.25 -3.23 19.88
N PRO A 99 25.93 -1.97 20.25
CA PRO A 99 24.55 -1.47 20.18
C PRO A 99 24.05 -1.46 18.73
N LEU A 100 22.73 -1.43 18.53
CA LEU A 100 22.13 -1.44 17.19
C LEU A 100 22.64 -0.25 16.36
N SER A 101 22.67 0.93 16.97
CA SER A 101 23.15 2.17 16.35
C SER A 101 24.60 2.07 15.85
N GLU A 102 25.49 1.37 16.55
CA GLU A 102 26.84 1.10 16.07
C GLU A 102 26.88 0.11 14.91
N TRP A 103 26.04 -0.92 14.90
CA TRP A 103 25.94 -1.84 13.76
C TRP A 103 25.38 -1.14 12.51
N VAL A 104 24.46 -0.19 12.68
CA VAL A 104 23.99 0.64 11.56
C VAL A 104 25.15 1.45 10.99
N ARG A 105 25.92 2.17 11.82
CA ARG A 105 27.12 2.88 11.37
C ARG A 105 28.15 1.95 10.74
N TYR A 106 28.34 0.76 11.32
CA TYR A 106 29.23 -0.26 10.78
C TYR A 106 28.88 -0.59 9.33
N VAL A 107 27.59 -0.78 9.03
CA VAL A 107 27.08 -1.05 7.68
C VAL A 107 27.24 0.18 6.77
N GLU A 108 27.00 1.38 7.26
CA GLU A 108 27.16 2.61 6.47
C GLU A 108 28.61 2.85 6.05
N ASP A 109 29.55 2.59 6.95
CA ASP A 109 30.99 2.74 6.70
C ASP A 109 31.50 1.76 5.64
N LEU A 110 30.85 0.60 5.45
CA LEU A 110 31.18 -0.33 4.37
C LEU A 110 31.14 0.35 3.00
N ARG A 111 30.34 1.41 2.80
CA ARG A 111 30.25 2.12 1.52
C ARG A 111 31.55 2.82 1.11
N ARG A 112 32.43 3.09 2.06
CA ARG A 112 33.71 3.77 1.84
C ARG A 112 34.87 2.79 1.64
N CYS A 113 34.65 1.50 1.91
CA CYS A 113 35.66 0.45 1.84
C CYS A 113 35.81 -0.14 0.43
N SER A 114 36.98 -0.74 0.16
CA SER A 114 37.19 -1.57 -1.02
C SER A 114 36.24 -2.79 -1.01
N GLU A 115 36.17 -3.55 -2.12
CA GLU A 115 35.33 -4.76 -2.13
C GLU A 115 35.88 -5.86 -1.21
N GLU A 116 37.21 -5.98 -1.15
CA GLU A 116 37.93 -6.91 -0.28
C GLU A 116 37.67 -6.57 1.19
N GLU A 117 37.88 -5.30 1.58
CA GLU A 117 37.61 -4.81 2.93
C GLU A 117 36.14 -4.99 3.32
N ARG A 118 35.20 -4.78 2.37
CA ARG A 118 33.77 -5.03 2.61
C ARG A 118 33.50 -6.50 2.88
N SER A 119 34.06 -7.39 2.08
CA SER A 119 33.92 -8.85 2.24
C SER A 119 34.44 -9.28 3.60
N GLU A 120 35.67 -8.89 3.96
CA GLU A 120 36.30 -9.21 5.24
C GLU A 120 35.45 -8.74 6.42
N ARG A 121 34.98 -7.48 6.40
CA ARG A 121 34.16 -6.91 7.47
C ARG A 121 32.79 -7.59 7.60
N VAL A 122 32.14 -7.92 6.50
CA VAL A 122 30.85 -8.64 6.54
C VAL A 122 31.04 -10.06 7.09
N LYS A 123 32.08 -10.77 6.65
CA LYS A 123 32.39 -12.11 7.16
C LYS A 123 32.77 -12.09 8.64
N ALA A 124 33.54 -11.10 9.08
CA ALA A 124 33.85 -10.91 10.50
C ALA A 124 32.58 -10.66 11.33
N ALA A 125 31.64 -9.85 10.83
CA ALA A 125 30.35 -9.65 11.50
C ALA A 125 29.52 -10.96 11.55
N TRP A 126 29.55 -11.78 10.50
CA TRP A 126 28.88 -13.09 10.51
C TRP A 126 29.52 -14.07 11.50
N ALA A 127 30.84 -14.05 11.63
CA ALA A 127 31.57 -14.84 12.61
C ALA A 127 31.36 -14.34 14.05
N GLY A 128 30.87 -13.11 14.24
CA GLY A 128 30.66 -12.50 15.56
C GLY A 128 29.22 -12.32 16.01
N LEU A 129 28.23 -12.68 15.19
CA LEU A 129 26.81 -12.55 15.48
C LEU A 129 26.12 -13.92 15.37
N THR A 130 25.05 -14.13 16.13
CA THR A 130 24.31 -15.40 16.11
C THR A 130 22.80 -15.19 16.04
N GLY A 131 22.09 -16.18 15.49
CA GLY A 131 20.63 -16.22 15.40
C GLY A 131 20.01 -14.92 14.91
N MET A 132 19.12 -14.34 15.72
CA MET A 132 18.38 -13.13 15.36
C MET A 132 19.26 -11.89 15.25
N GLU A 133 20.40 -11.81 15.95
CA GLU A 133 21.31 -10.66 15.81
C GLU A 133 21.91 -10.59 14.40
N LEU A 134 22.32 -11.76 13.88
CA LEU A 134 22.84 -11.90 12.54
C LEU A 134 21.76 -11.64 11.48
N PHE A 135 20.54 -12.15 11.70
CA PHE A 135 19.40 -11.82 10.86
C PHE A 135 19.18 -10.30 10.79
N VAL A 136 19.11 -9.61 11.93
CA VAL A 136 18.92 -8.15 11.98
C VAL A 136 20.06 -7.41 11.28
N PHE A 137 21.31 -7.81 11.49
CA PHE A 137 22.45 -7.24 10.77
C PHE A 137 22.31 -7.39 9.25
N ASN A 138 21.99 -8.58 8.76
CA ASN A 138 21.75 -8.82 7.33
C ASN A 138 20.54 -8.04 6.80
N LYS A 139 19.52 -7.80 7.63
CA LYS A 139 18.38 -6.93 7.29
C LYS A 139 18.77 -5.46 7.19
N ILE A 140 19.70 -4.97 8.03
CA ILE A 140 20.28 -3.62 7.89
C ILE A 140 21.00 -3.50 6.55
N ILE A 141 21.82 -4.48 6.17
CA ILE A 141 22.54 -4.48 4.89
C ILE A 141 21.58 -4.53 3.70
N THR A 142 20.65 -5.48 3.70
CA THR A 142 19.73 -5.71 2.58
C THR A 142 18.61 -4.67 2.50
N GLY A 143 18.32 -3.99 3.61
CA GLY A 143 17.23 -3.05 3.76
C GLY A 143 15.85 -3.73 3.78
N GLY A 144 15.75 -5.03 4.02
CA GLY A 144 14.53 -5.84 3.81
C GLY A 144 13.67 -6.10 5.06
N PHE A 145 13.35 -5.09 5.88
CA PHE A 145 12.53 -5.26 7.10
C PHE A 145 11.03 -5.42 6.78
N ARG A 146 10.57 -6.66 6.57
CA ARG A 146 9.16 -7.04 6.37
C ARG A 146 8.60 -7.84 7.55
N ILE A 147 8.77 -7.33 8.77
CA ILE A 147 8.42 -8.04 10.02
C ILE A 147 6.94 -7.89 10.45
N GLY A 148 6.07 -7.48 9.54
CA GLY A 148 4.64 -7.31 9.82
C GLY A 148 4.30 -6.27 10.89
N VAL A 149 5.08 -5.19 10.99
CA VAL A 149 4.78 -4.01 11.82
C VAL A 149 4.45 -2.85 10.89
N SER A 150 3.23 -2.31 11.02
CA SER A 150 2.85 -1.05 10.36
C SER A 150 3.29 0.14 11.21
N GLN A 151 3.41 1.31 10.59
CA GLN A 151 3.68 2.57 11.30
C GLN A 151 2.67 2.81 12.43
N LYS A 152 1.39 2.46 12.22
CA LYS A 152 0.36 2.52 13.25
C LYS A 152 0.65 1.64 14.47
N ILE A 153 1.14 0.41 14.27
CA ILE A 153 1.51 -0.48 15.39
C ILE A 153 2.72 0.09 16.14
N MET A 154 3.70 0.65 15.42
CA MET A 154 4.85 1.33 16.03
C MET A 154 4.42 2.55 16.86
N VAL A 155 3.55 3.42 16.31
CA VAL A 155 2.99 4.58 17.00
C VAL A 155 2.27 4.18 18.29
N LYS A 156 1.49 3.09 18.26
CA LYS A 156 0.85 2.54 19.47
C LYS A 156 1.86 2.11 20.53
N GLY A 157 2.93 1.43 20.11
CA GLY A 157 4.02 1.03 21.01
C GLY A 157 4.71 2.24 21.65
N LEU A 158 5.03 3.26 20.85
CA LEU A 158 5.62 4.52 21.32
C LEU A 158 4.68 5.26 22.27
N SER A 159 3.40 5.37 21.93
CA SER A 159 2.39 6.05 22.76
C SER A 159 2.28 5.37 24.12
N ARG A 160 2.24 4.04 24.15
CA ARG A 160 2.22 3.27 25.39
C ARG A 160 3.50 3.43 26.22
N ALA A 161 4.67 3.53 25.59
CA ALA A 161 5.94 3.68 26.29
C ALA A 161 6.17 5.10 26.84
N THR A 162 5.63 6.13 26.17
CA THR A 162 5.94 7.54 26.43
C THR A 162 4.79 8.34 27.03
N GLY A 163 3.55 7.84 26.92
CA GLY A 163 2.33 8.57 27.25
C GLY A 163 1.95 9.64 26.24
N VAL A 164 2.75 9.86 25.18
CA VAL A 164 2.43 10.84 24.13
C VAL A 164 1.26 10.33 23.28
N PRO A 165 0.24 11.15 22.98
CA PRO A 165 -0.88 10.76 22.14
C PRO A 165 -0.46 10.21 20.76
N GLU A 166 -1.16 9.16 20.29
CA GLU A 166 -0.83 8.45 19.03
C GLU A 166 -0.80 9.37 17.80
N ASP A 167 -1.73 10.31 17.73
CA ASP A 167 -1.86 11.34 16.69
C ASP A 167 -0.64 12.26 16.61
N THR A 168 -0.16 12.74 17.76
CA THR A 168 1.05 13.56 17.85
C THR A 168 2.29 12.78 17.41
N LEU A 169 2.42 11.53 17.85
CA LEU A 169 3.55 10.67 17.46
C LEU A 169 3.51 10.32 15.97
N ALA A 170 2.34 9.98 15.43
CA ALA A 170 2.18 9.69 14.01
C ALA A 170 2.71 10.86 13.18
N HIS A 171 2.27 12.08 13.50
CA HIS A 171 2.70 13.31 12.85
C HIS A 171 4.21 13.54 12.91
N ARG A 172 4.83 13.47 14.10
CA ARG A 172 6.28 13.69 14.25
C ARG A 172 7.11 12.70 13.44
N LEU A 173 6.71 11.43 13.42
CA LEU A 173 7.41 10.38 12.67
C LEU A 173 7.30 10.56 11.14
N MET A 174 6.32 11.32 10.66
CA MET A 174 6.11 11.64 9.25
C MET A 174 6.92 12.87 8.79
N GLY A 175 7.40 13.70 9.72
CA GLY A 175 8.21 14.89 9.42
C GLY A 175 9.53 14.60 8.70
N ASN A 176 10.20 15.67 8.25
CA ASN A 176 11.54 15.55 7.66
C ASN A 176 12.60 15.46 8.77
N TRP A 177 12.79 14.26 9.30
CA TRP A 177 13.83 13.94 10.27
C TRP A 177 14.78 12.89 9.72
N ASP A 178 16.03 12.93 10.16
CA ASP A 178 17.07 11.97 9.85
C ASP A 178 17.64 11.39 11.17
N PRO A 179 17.74 10.06 11.35
CA PRO A 179 18.33 9.47 12.55
C PRO A 179 19.79 9.89 12.82
N HIS A 180 20.46 10.54 11.87
CA HIS A 180 21.82 11.09 12.03
C HIS A 180 21.85 12.47 12.67
N ASP A 181 20.82 13.29 12.49
CA ASP A 181 20.78 14.68 12.96
C ASP A 181 19.68 14.97 14.00
N THR A 182 18.67 14.10 14.08
CA THR A 182 17.51 14.27 14.96
C THR A 182 17.65 13.38 16.20
N GLY A 183 17.45 13.94 17.39
CA GLY A 183 17.47 13.15 18.64
C GLY A 183 16.17 12.38 18.90
N TYR A 184 16.24 11.28 19.68
CA TYR A 184 15.01 10.59 20.13
C TYR A 184 14.08 11.51 20.92
N THR A 185 14.65 12.29 21.86
CA THR A 185 13.88 13.23 22.69
C THR A 185 13.21 14.31 21.84
N GLU A 186 13.96 14.90 20.91
CA GLU A 186 13.45 15.87 19.94
C GLU A 186 12.29 15.29 19.10
N LEU A 187 12.48 14.08 18.54
CA LEU A 187 11.50 13.44 17.68
C LEU A 187 10.24 12.98 18.42
N VAL A 188 10.38 12.51 19.66
CA VAL A 188 9.30 11.76 20.36
C VAL A 188 8.73 12.55 21.52
N MET A 189 9.53 13.32 22.25
CA MET A 189 9.11 13.95 23.50
C MET A 189 8.84 15.46 23.35
N GLU A 190 9.64 16.19 22.57
CA GLU A 190 9.55 17.64 22.46
C GLU A 190 8.34 18.11 21.64
N ALA A 191 7.63 19.13 22.14
CA ALA A 191 6.51 19.73 21.42
C ALA A 191 7.03 20.76 20.42
N ASN A 192 6.90 20.46 19.12
CA ASN A 192 7.20 21.41 18.07
C ASN A 192 5.95 22.24 17.74
N SER A 193 6.10 23.57 17.73
CA SER A 193 5.01 24.51 17.47
C SER A 193 4.40 24.40 16.07
N GLY A 194 5.10 23.80 15.11
CA GLY A 194 4.60 23.53 13.75
C GLY A 194 3.78 22.24 13.60
N ASP A 195 3.66 21.44 14.68
CA ASP A 195 2.99 20.14 14.62
C ASP A 195 1.46 20.27 14.49
N SER A 196 0.86 21.38 14.96
CA SER A 196 -0.58 21.63 14.80
C SER A 196 -0.95 22.03 13.37
N ASP A 197 -0.13 22.85 12.72
CA ASP A 197 -0.52 23.52 11.48
C ASP A 197 -0.66 22.53 10.33
N SER A 198 0.21 21.53 10.30
CA SER A 198 0.19 20.47 9.29
C SER A 198 -0.67 19.28 9.68
N ARG A 199 -1.25 19.24 10.88
CA ARG A 199 -1.99 18.05 11.34
C ARG A 199 -3.28 17.83 10.54
N PRO A 200 -3.45 16.68 9.88
CA PRO A 200 -4.71 16.34 9.22
C PRO A 200 -5.78 15.96 10.26
N TYR A 201 -7.04 16.07 9.85
CA TYR A 201 -8.13 15.47 10.60
C TYR A 201 -8.19 13.95 10.31
N PRO A 202 -8.68 13.13 11.25
CA PRO A 202 -8.89 11.71 10.97
C PRO A 202 -9.91 11.52 9.83
N PHE A 203 -9.61 10.65 8.86
CA PHE A 203 -10.46 10.44 7.69
C PHE A 203 -11.79 9.73 8.00
N TYR A 204 -12.88 10.21 7.40
CA TYR A 204 -14.17 9.51 7.37
C TYR A 204 -14.23 8.48 6.23
N LEU A 205 -14.44 7.20 6.55
CA LEU A 205 -14.43 6.10 5.59
C LEU A 205 -15.83 5.56 5.31
N ALA A 206 -16.23 5.60 4.03
CA ALA A 206 -17.48 5.03 3.54
C ALA A 206 -17.51 3.48 3.56
N TYR A 207 -18.69 2.92 3.82
CA TYR A 207 -18.97 1.49 3.63
C TYR A 207 -19.31 1.16 2.18
N GLY A 208 -18.99 -0.06 1.73
CA GLY A 208 -19.46 -0.54 0.45
C GLY A 208 -20.95 -0.85 0.52
N ILE A 209 -21.71 -0.50 -0.51
CA ILE A 209 -23.03 -1.12 -0.73
C ILE A 209 -22.76 -2.48 -1.37
N GLU A 210 -23.05 -3.54 -0.63
CA GLU A 210 -22.83 -4.93 -1.05
C GLU A 210 -24.21 -5.58 -1.25
N GLY A 211 -24.41 -6.24 -2.40
CA GLY A 211 -25.64 -6.98 -2.67
C GLY A 211 -25.57 -8.42 -2.19
N GLY A 212 -26.72 -9.11 -2.16
CA GLY A 212 -26.86 -10.49 -1.67
C GLY A 212 -26.01 -11.56 -2.36
N THR A 213 -25.32 -11.25 -3.45
CA THR A 213 -24.55 -12.22 -4.27
C THR A 213 -23.04 -12.26 -3.99
N GLY A 214 -22.54 -11.56 -2.96
CA GLY A 214 -21.13 -11.66 -2.53
C GLY A 214 -20.09 -11.07 -3.48
N ARG A 215 -20.51 -10.46 -4.60
CA ARG A 215 -19.65 -9.61 -5.44
C ARG A 215 -19.61 -8.22 -4.81
N ALA A 216 -18.42 -7.64 -4.64
CA ALA A 216 -18.17 -6.35 -3.98
C ALA A 216 -18.88 -5.11 -4.61
N SER A 217 -19.69 -5.32 -5.64
CA SER A 217 -20.35 -4.33 -6.48
C SER A 217 -21.78 -4.75 -6.88
N GLY A 218 -22.26 -5.93 -6.48
CA GLY A 218 -23.54 -6.50 -6.92
C GLY A 218 -24.79 -5.89 -6.28
N ALA A 219 -24.67 -4.75 -5.61
CA ALA A 219 -25.82 -4.02 -5.05
C ALA A 219 -26.61 -3.35 -6.18
N GLY A 220 -27.92 -3.59 -6.20
CA GLY A 220 -28.86 -3.04 -7.16
C GLY A 220 -29.87 -2.10 -6.51
N LEU A 221 -31.02 -1.97 -7.15
CA LEU A 221 -32.10 -1.10 -6.71
C LEU A 221 -32.64 -1.47 -5.31
N GLU A 222 -32.66 -2.76 -4.97
CA GLU A 222 -33.15 -3.24 -3.66
C GLU A 222 -32.31 -2.69 -2.50
N GLU A 223 -30.98 -2.80 -2.57
CA GLU A 223 -30.08 -2.29 -1.54
C GLU A 223 -30.12 -0.75 -1.44
N LEU A 224 -30.31 -0.05 -2.56
CA LEU A 224 -30.49 1.40 -2.55
C LEU A 224 -31.81 1.82 -1.91
N THR A 225 -32.89 1.12 -2.22
CA THR A 225 -34.22 1.38 -1.63
C THR A 225 -34.18 1.23 -0.11
N ALA A 226 -33.36 0.31 0.41
CA ALA A 226 -33.15 0.15 1.85
C ALA A 226 -32.45 1.36 2.53
N LEU A 227 -31.86 2.29 1.77
CA LEU A 227 -31.25 3.52 2.29
C LEU A 227 -32.27 4.62 2.59
N GLY A 228 -33.53 4.46 2.15
CA GLY A 228 -34.62 5.39 2.41
C GLY A 228 -34.92 6.33 1.23
N ASP A 229 -35.31 7.56 1.56
CA ASP A 229 -35.71 8.57 0.56
C ASP A 229 -34.47 9.11 -0.19
N PRO A 230 -34.40 9.03 -1.54
CA PRO A 230 -33.26 9.51 -2.32
C PRO A 230 -32.95 11.00 -2.09
N ARG A 231 -33.94 11.81 -1.70
CA ARG A 231 -33.78 13.26 -1.45
C ARG A 231 -32.98 13.58 -0.19
N GLU A 232 -32.76 12.59 0.70
CA GLU A 232 -31.88 12.74 1.86
C GLU A 232 -30.39 12.62 1.51
N TRP A 233 -30.09 12.31 0.25
CA TRP A 233 -28.76 11.94 -0.22
C TRP A 233 -28.27 12.89 -1.30
N GLN A 234 -26.96 13.10 -1.30
CA GLN A 234 -26.24 13.58 -2.47
C GLN A 234 -25.39 12.45 -3.04
N ALA A 235 -25.30 12.41 -4.36
CA ALA A 235 -24.44 11.50 -5.10
C ALA A 235 -23.32 12.28 -5.78
N GLU A 236 -22.12 11.72 -5.75
CA GLU A 236 -20.95 12.25 -6.46
C GLU A 236 -20.25 11.11 -7.18
N HIS A 237 -19.44 11.45 -8.19
CA HIS A 237 -18.53 10.47 -8.78
C HIS A 237 -17.57 9.90 -7.74
N LYS A 238 -17.40 8.58 -7.75
CA LYS A 238 -16.32 7.92 -7.03
C LYS A 238 -15.05 8.00 -7.88
N TRP A 239 -14.28 9.05 -7.68
CA TRP A 239 -13.03 9.28 -8.40
C TRP A 239 -11.98 8.16 -8.18
N ASP A 240 -11.19 7.88 -9.22
CA ASP A 240 -10.07 6.91 -9.23
C ASP A 240 -8.74 7.66 -9.07
N GLY A 241 -8.37 7.98 -7.83
CA GLY A 241 -7.19 8.80 -7.54
C GLY A 241 -6.53 8.45 -6.22
N ILE A 242 -5.90 9.46 -5.62
CA ILE A 242 -5.29 9.35 -4.30
C ILE A 242 -6.03 10.28 -3.36
N ARG A 243 -6.88 9.71 -2.50
CA ARG A 243 -7.52 10.45 -1.43
C ARG A 243 -6.50 11.17 -0.56
N GLY A 244 -6.75 12.45 -0.32
CA GLY A 244 -5.94 13.24 0.59
C GLY A 244 -6.66 14.43 1.20
N GLN A 245 -6.03 15.01 2.23
CA GLN A 245 -6.44 16.28 2.80
C GLN A 245 -5.46 17.37 2.39
N LEU A 246 -5.98 18.47 1.86
CA LEU A 246 -5.24 19.70 1.60
C LEU A 246 -5.46 20.64 2.78
N ILE A 247 -4.39 21.08 3.42
CA ILE A 247 -4.40 21.93 4.61
C ILE A 247 -3.70 23.23 4.26
N VAL A 248 -4.32 24.37 4.57
CA VAL A 248 -3.71 25.71 4.50
C VAL A 248 -3.82 26.36 5.87
N ARG A 249 -2.69 26.50 6.57
CA ARG A 249 -2.58 27.07 7.92
C ARG A 249 -1.23 27.76 8.09
N GLY A 250 -1.19 28.86 8.83
CA GLY A 250 0.05 29.58 9.16
C GLY A 250 0.86 30.01 7.93
N GLY A 251 0.18 30.33 6.81
CA GLY A 251 0.84 30.69 5.55
C GLY A 251 1.62 29.55 4.89
N LYS A 252 1.29 28.29 5.22
CA LYS A 252 1.85 27.07 4.62
C LYS A 252 0.73 26.21 4.06
N HIS A 253 1.09 25.30 3.15
CA HIS A 253 0.18 24.25 2.70
C HIS A 253 0.76 22.87 2.96
N PHE A 254 -0.12 21.90 3.20
CA PHE A 254 0.23 20.50 3.37
C PHE A 254 -0.76 19.62 2.62
N VAL A 255 -0.26 18.54 2.03
CA VAL A 255 -1.10 17.52 1.39
C VAL A 255 -0.83 16.20 2.06
N TRP A 256 -1.84 15.64 2.71
CA TRP A 256 -1.76 14.33 3.37
C TRP A 256 -2.51 13.28 2.58
N SER A 257 -1.86 12.17 2.24
CA SER A 257 -2.58 11.03 1.71
C SER A 257 -3.34 10.29 2.82
N ARG A 258 -4.36 9.52 2.43
CA ARG A 258 -5.06 8.61 3.35
C ARG A 258 -4.14 7.63 4.08
N GLY A 259 -3.00 7.28 3.48
CA GLY A 259 -1.99 6.42 4.12
C GLY A 259 -1.23 7.10 5.24
N GLU A 260 -1.64 8.31 5.64
CA GLU A 260 -0.97 9.18 6.60
C GLU A 260 0.47 9.52 6.12
N GLU A 261 0.65 9.70 4.81
CA GLU A 261 1.91 10.16 4.22
C GLU A 261 1.77 11.64 3.84
N LEU A 262 2.69 12.49 4.30
CA LEU A 262 2.82 13.87 3.82
C LEU A 262 3.40 13.84 2.41
N VAL A 263 2.61 14.27 1.42
CA VAL A 263 2.91 14.20 -0.01
C VAL A 263 2.98 15.57 -0.69
N THR A 264 3.05 16.65 0.10
CA THR A 264 3.12 18.05 -0.38
C THR A 264 4.12 18.23 -1.52
N ASP A 265 5.36 17.79 -1.35
CA ASP A 265 6.45 17.99 -2.32
C ASP A 265 6.23 17.25 -3.65
N LYS A 266 5.33 16.26 -3.66
CA LYS A 266 4.98 15.50 -4.88
C LYS A 266 3.98 16.27 -5.76
N TYR A 267 3.33 17.29 -5.22
CA TYR A 267 2.27 18.05 -5.90
C TYR A 267 2.51 19.57 -5.85
N PRO A 268 3.63 20.06 -6.41
CA PRO A 268 4.01 21.47 -6.36
C PRO A 268 2.98 22.38 -7.06
N GLU A 269 2.15 21.83 -7.94
CA GLU A 269 1.07 22.59 -8.59
C GLU A 269 0.00 23.09 -7.61
N LEU A 270 -0.05 22.58 -6.38
CA LEU A 270 -0.97 23.03 -5.33
C LEU A 270 -0.39 24.15 -4.44
N GLN A 271 0.90 24.45 -4.56
CA GLN A 271 1.56 25.49 -3.77
C GLN A 271 0.88 26.87 -3.86
N PRO A 272 0.39 27.35 -5.02
CA PRO A 272 -0.27 28.65 -5.11
C PRO A 272 -1.52 28.78 -4.23
N LEU A 273 -2.11 27.66 -3.79
CA LEU A 273 -3.29 27.68 -2.92
C LEU A 273 -3.02 28.31 -1.55
N ILE A 274 -1.75 28.42 -1.11
CA ILE A 274 -1.37 29.14 0.11
C ILE A 274 -1.93 30.57 0.11
N SER A 275 -1.87 31.26 -1.03
CA SER A 275 -2.33 32.65 -1.16
C SER A 275 -3.79 32.80 -1.62
N LEU A 276 -4.41 31.70 -2.06
CA LEU A 276 -5.74 31.72 -2.68
C LEU A 276 -6.83 31.18 -1.74
N LEU A 277 -6.49 30.26 -0.84
CA LEU A 277 -7.39 29.79 0.19
C LEU A 277 -7.20 30.60 1.48
N PRO A 278 -8.28 30.81 2.26
CA PRO A 278 -8.15 31.43 3.57
C PRO A 278 -7.26 30.60 4.51
N ASP A 279 -6.56 31.28 5.41
CA ASP A 279 -5.84 30.61 6.49
C ASP A 279 -6.82 29.86 7.39
N GLY A 280 -6.44 28.65 7.82
CA GLY A 280 -7.34 27.77 8.56
C GLY A 280 -8.34 27.04 7.65
N THR A 281 -7.88 26.54 6.51
CA THR A 281 -8.70 25.77 5.56
C THR A 281 -8.21 24.32 5.49
N VAL A 282 -9.10 23.36 5.69
CA VAL A 282 -8.81 21.93 5.45
C VAL A 282 -9.85 21.31 4.54
N LEU A 283 -9.42 20.88 3.36
CA LEU A 283 -10.26 20.20 2.37
C LEU A 283 -10.01 18.68 2.43
N ASP A 284 -11.06 17.88 2.23
CA ASP A 284 -10.95 16.44 1.93
C ASP A 284 -11.33 16.21 0.46
N GLY A 285 -10.51 15.46 -0.25
CA GLY A 285 -10.62 15.34 -1.69
C GLY A 285 -9.79 14.21 -2.28
N GLU A 286 -9.78 14.16 -3.61
CA GLU A 286 -9.01 13.19 -4.39
C GLU A 286 -7.98 13.92 -5.26
N LEU A 287 -6.72 13.49 -5.20
CA LEU A 287 -5.71 13.91 -6.17
C LEU A 287 -5.90 13.11 -7.47
N LEU A 288 -6.13 13.81 -8.56
CA LEU A 288 -6.40 13.22 -9.88
C LEU A 288 -5.43 13.73 -10.92
N ALA A 289 -4.88 12.81 -11.72
CA ALA A 289 -4.25 13.18 -12.97
C ALA A 289 -5.34 13.74 -13.90
N TRP A 290 -5.16 14.94 -14.44
CA TRP A 290 -6.22 15.65 -15.16
C TRP A 290 -5.65 16.44 -16.32
N LYS A 291 -6.27 16.33 -17.49
CA LYS A 291 -5.81 17.01 -18.69
C LYS A 291 -6.98 17.26 -19.63
N ASP A 292 -6.96 18.41 -20.30
CA ASP A 292 -7.95 18.78 -21.32
C ASP A 292 -9.42 18.67 -20.82
N GLY A 293 -9.66 18.98 -19.54
CA GLY A 293 -10.99 18.98 -18.93
C GLY A 293 -11.50 17.60 -18.48
N ALA A 294 -10.68 16.56 -18.50
CA ALA A 294 -11.07 15.20 -18.13
C ALA A 294 -10.02 14.51 -17.23
N PRO A 295 -10.44 13.53 -16.39
CA PRO A 295 -9.51 12.71 -15.64
C PRO A 295 -8.69 11.83 -16.59
N LEU A 296 -7.38 11.75 -16.35
CA LEU A 296 -6.52 10.75 -16.96
C LEU A 296 -6.68 9.41 -16.23
N PRO A 297 -6.47 8.27 -16.90
CA PRO A 297 -6.50 6.97 -16.24
C PRO A 297 -5.52 6.91 -15.06
N PHE A 298 -5.88 6.22 -13.98
CA PHE A 298 -5.02 6.09 -12.79
C PHE A 298 -3.62 5.56 -13.09
N ALA A 299 -3.44 4.77 -14.16
CA ALA A 299 -2.13 4.32 -14.62
C ALA A 299 -1.17 5.49 -14.95
N GLU A 300 -1.70 6.62 -15.40
CA GLU A 300 -0.92 7.85 -15.59
C GLU A 300 -0.55 8.45 -14.23
N MET A 301 -1.49 8.48 -13.28
CA MET A 301 -1.23 8.94 -11.90
C MET A 301 -0.15 8.10 -11.21
N GLN A 302 -0.06 6.79 -11.48
CA GLN A 302 1.00 5.91 -10.94
C GLN A 302 2.41 6.39 -11.30
N LYS A 303 2.59 7.12 -12.41
CA LYS A 303 3.89 7.73 -12.79
C LYS A 303 4.34 8.79 -11.79
N ARG A 304 3.41 9.41 -11.05
CA ARG A 304 3.64 10.44 -10.01
C ARG A 304 3.92 9.85 -8.62
N ILE A 305 3.19 8.80 -8.20
CA ILE A 305 3.13 8.29 -6.81
C ILE A 305 4.52 8.00 -6.18
N GLY A 306 5.38 7.32 -6.93
CA GLY A 306 6.68 6.86 -6.43
C GLY A 306 7.82 7.89 -6.53
N ARG A 307 7.55 9.10 -7.01
CA ARG A 307 8.58 10.12 -7.25
C ARG A 307 8.65 11.08 -6.06
N LYS A 308 9.85 11.25 -5.50
CA LYS A 308 10.13 12.28 -4.48
C LYS A 308 10.24 13.69 -5.07
N THR A 309 10.67 13.79 -6.32
CA THR A 309 10.81 15.05 -7.05
C THR A 309 10.28 14.86 -8.45
N VAL A 310 9.46 15.79 -8.93
CA VAL A 310 8.78 15.69 -10.23
C VAL A 310 9.43 16.68 -11.20
N GLY A 311 10.01 16.18 -12.29
CA GLY A 311 10.62 17.02 -13.32
C GLY A 311 9.58 17.74 -14.18
N LYS A 312 9.95 18.88 -14.76
CA LYS A 312 9.07 19.74 -15.59
C LYS A 312 8.27 18.98 -16.65
N LYS A 313 8.92 18.01 -17.33
CA LYS A 313 8.26 17.17 -18.34
C LYS A 313 7.10 16.36 -17.75
N LEU A 314 7.30 15.72 -16.60
CA LEU A 314 6.27 14.89 -15.99
C LEU A 314 5.11 15.71 -15.44
N LEU A 315 5.36 16.94 -14.96
CA LEU A 315 4.30 17.87 -14.57
C LEU A 315 3.41 18.26 -15.76
N ALA A 316 4.00 18.46 -16.94
CA ALA A 316 3.25 18.78 -18.17
C ALA A 316 2.52 17.55 -18.76
N ASP A 317 3.16 16.38 -18.72
CA ASP A 317 2.60 15.14 -19.26
C ASP A 317 1.45 14.61 -18.38
N VAL A 318 1.57 14.74 -17.05
CA VAL A 318 0.60 14.25 -16.06
C VAL A 318 0.31 15.38 -15.05
N PRO A 319 -0.49 16.39 -15.42
CA PRO A 319 -0.91 17.44 -14.51
C PRO A 319 -1.82 16.84 -13.44
N VAL A 320 -1.81 17.39 -12.23
CA VAL A 320 -2.66 16.93 -11.12
C VAL A 320 -3.54 18.06 -10.63
N ILE A 321 -4.79 17.73 -10.32
CA ILE A 321 -5.69 18.61 -9.57
C ILE A 321 -6.08 17.98 -8.24
N PHE A 322 -6.49 18.82 -7.30
CA PHE A 322 -7.17 18.40 -6.08
C PHE A 322 -8.69 18.56 -6.29
N MET A 323 -9.38 17.42 -6.41
CA MET A 323 -10.83 17.35 -6.55
C MET A 323 -11.46 17.27 -5.15
N ALA A 324 -11.80 18.41 -4.58
CA ALA A 324 -12.36 18.52 -3.24
C ALA A 324 -13.84 18.08 -3.21
N TYR A 325 -14.22 17.34 -2.18
CA TYR A 325 -15.60 16.89 -1.99
C TYR A 325 -16.14 17.11 -0.56
N ASP A 326 -15.32 17.63 0.35
CA ASP A 326 -15.72 18.07 1.70
C ASP A 326 -14.79 19.17 2.24
N LEU A 327 -15.27 19.90 3.25
CA LEU A 327 -14.55 20.93 3.99
C LEU A 327 -14.59 20.61 5.48
N LEU A 328 -13.42 20.46 6.10
CA LEU A 328 -13.26 20.04 7.50
C LEU A 328 -12.96 21.21 8.44
N GLU A 329 -12.26 22.22 7.93
CA GLU A 329 -11.94 23.45 8.67
C GLU A 329 -12.15 24.66 7.77
N HIS A 330 -12.74 25.71 8.32
CA HIS A 330 -13.04 26.95 7.63
C HIS A 330 -12.68 28.13 8.53
N HIS A 331 -11.74 28.99 8.09
CA HIS A 331 -11.22 30.11 8.89
C HIS A 331 -10.72 29.69 10.29
N GLY A 332 -10.12 28.50 10.40
CA GLY A 332 -9.57 27.97 11.64
C GLY A 332 -10.59 27.28 12.55
N GLU A 333 -11.87 27.24 12.17
CA GLU A 333 -12.92 26.52 12.91
C GLU A 333 -13.11 25.10 12.36
N ASP A 334 -13.08 24.09 13.24
CA ASP A 334 -13.45 22.70 12.89
C ASP A 334 -14.96 22.63 12.61
N VAL A 335 -15.32 22.48 11.33
CA VAL A 335 -16.71 22.45 10.86
C VAL A 335 -17.25 21.03 10.68
N ARG A 336 -16.50 19.99 11.07
CA ARG A 336 -16.91 18.58 10.90
C ARG A 336 -18.23 18.23 11.58
N GLN A 337 -18.58 18.93 12.66
CA GLN A 337 -19.86 18.73 13.36
C GLN A 337 -21.06 19.35 12.65
N ARG A 338 -20.84 20.13 11.58
CA ARG A 338 -21.93 20.67 10.76
C ARG A 338 -22.42 19.64 9.75
N PRO A 339 -23.70 19.69 9.31
CA PRO A 339 -24.24 18.83 8.26
C PRO A 339 -23.48 18.92 6.93
N MET A 340 -23.44 17.82 6.17
CA MET A 340 -22.78 17.71 4.86
C MET A 340 -23.23 18.82 3.90
N ILE A 341 -24.52 19.15 3.90
CA ILE A 341 -25.07 20.22 3.07
C ILE A 341 -24.47 21.60 3.37
N GLU A 342 -24.20 21.91 4.65
CA GLU A 342 -23.55 23.16 5.05
C GLU A 342 -22.06 23.15 4.69
N ARG A 343 -21.35 22.07 5.00
CA ARG A 343 -19.91 21.94 4.68
C ARG A 343 -19.66 22.05 3.18
N ARG A 344 -20.56 21.48 2.37
CA ARG A 344 -20.48 21.56 0.90
C ARG A 344 -20.78 22.96 0.38
N ALA A 345 -21.69 23.71 0.98
CA ALA A 345 -21.92 25.10 0.63
C ALA A 345 -20.66 25.95 0.90
N PHE A 346 -20.04 25.79 2.07
CA PHE A 346 -18.77 26.45 2.39
C PHE A 346 -17.65 26.05 1.43
N LEU A 347 -17.54 24.76 1.10
CA LEU A 347 -16.58 24.27 0.11
C LEU A 347 -16.75 24.97 -1.25
N GLY A 348 -18.00 25.07 -1.72
CA GLY A 348 -18.34 25.72 -2.98
C GLY A 348 -17.88 27.18 -3.00
N THR A 349 -18.12 27.92 -1.92
CA THR A 349 -17.64 29.30 -1.78
C THR A 349 -16.11 29.37 -1.78
N CYS A 350 -15.43 28.54 -1.00
CA CYS A 350 -13.96 28.54 -0.92
C CYS A 350 -13.30 28.23 -2.26
N VAL A 351 -13.78 27.20 -2.97
CA VAL A 351 -13.24 26.79 -4.28
C VAL A 351 -13.50 27.87 -5.33
N ALA A 352 -14.69 28.45 -5.36
CA ALA A 352 -15.04 29.51 -6.30
C ALA A 352 -14.23 30.80 -6.07
N GLN A 353 -13.94 31.14 -4.81
CA GLN A 353 -13.09 32.31 -4.49
C GLN A 353 -11.62 32.09 -4.82
N ALA A 354 -11.13 30.86 -4.64
CA ALA A 354 -9.75 30.52 -4.99
C ALA A 354 -9.49 30.58 -6.51
N ASP A 355 -10.51 30.28 -7.32
CA ASP A 355 -10.50 30.32 -8.79
C ASP A 355 -9.19 29.79 -9.40
N PHE A 356 -8.84 28.56 -9.03
CA PHE A 356 -7.53 27.98 -9.34
C PHE A 356 -7.65 26.71 -10.18
N PRO A 357 -6.99 26.60 -11.34
CA PRO A 357 -7.15 25.45 -12.24
C PRO A 357 -6.86 24.09 -11.61
N SER A 358 -5.95 24.03 -10.62
CA SER A 358 -5.60 22.77 -9.94
C SER A 358 -6.45 22.47 -8.70
N LEU A 359 -7.50 23.24 -8.44
CA LEU A 359 -8.47 23.00 -7.38
C LEU A 359 -9.88 22.99 -7.99
N ALA A 360 -10.58 21.87 -7.87
CA ALA A 360 -11.94 21.72 -8.36
C ALA A 360 -12.85 21.16 -7.27
N ILE A 361 -14.15 21.43 -7.39
CA ILE A 361 -15.18 20.80 -6.57
C ILE A 361 -15.75 19.58 -7.32
N SER A 362 -15.84 18.45 -6.63
CA SER A 362 -16.49 17.24 -7.14
C SER A 362 -17.96 17.52 -7.42
N SER A 363 -18.40 17.34 -8.66
CA SER A 363 -19.79 17.60 -9.07
C SER A 363 -20.76 16.60 -8.46
N THR A 364 -21.96 17.09 -8.14
CA THR A 364 -23.09 16.23 -7.74
C THR A 364 -23.80 15.68 -8.95
N LEU A 365 -24.21 14.42 -8.87
CA LEU A 365 -25.07 13.79 -9.85
C LEU A 365 -26.52 14.20 -9.58
N PRO A 366 -27.26 14.68 -10.58
CA PRO A 366 -28.70 14.93 -10.44
C PRO A 366 -29.44 13.59 -10.39
N PHE A 367 -30.32 13.39 -9.42
CA PHE A 367 -31.23 12.25 -9.36
C PHE A 367 -32.40 12.58 -8.42
N ASP A 368 -33.59 12.16 -8.79
CA ASP A 368 -34.81 12.23 -7.96
C ASP A 368 -35.30 10.84 -7.53
N SER A 369 -34.72 9.78 -8.12
CA SER A 369 -35.06 8.38 -7.83
C SER A 369 -33.81 7.49 -7.77
N TRP A 370 -33.92 6.34 -7.12
CA TRP A 370 -32.82 5.37 -7.06
C TRP A 370 -32.53 4.75 -8.42
N GLU A 371 -33.54 4.61 -9.27
CA GLU A 371 -33.46 4.12 -10.64
C GLU A 371 -32.60 5.03 -11.53
N GLU A 372 -32.76 6.35 -11.43
CA GLU A 372 -31.91 7.31 -12.13
C GLU A 372 -30.45 7.18 -11.69
N LEU A 373 -30.21 6.97 -10.39
CA LEU A 373 -28.86 6.78 -9.87
C LEU A 373 -28.21 5.48 -10.36
N VAL A 374 -29.00 4.41 -10.54
CA VAL A 374 -28.53 3.17 -11.18
C VAL A 374 -28.06 3.45 -12.60
N ALA A 375 -28.83 4.19 -13.40
CA ALA A 375 -28.43 4.57 -14.75
C ALA A 375 -27.14 5.42 -14.76
N HIS A 376 -26.99 6.35 -13.81
CA HIS A 376 -25.75 7.10 -13.63
C HIS A 376 -24.54 6.18 -13.34
N ARG A 377 -24.70 5.17 -12.47
CA ARG A 377 -23.64 4.22 -12.19
C ARG A 377 -23.24 3.38 -13.40
N GLU A 378 -24.21 2.94 -14.21
CA GLU A 378 -23.94 2.12 -15.40
C GLU A 378 -23.14 2.88 -16.46
N THR A 379 -23.37 4.19 -16.57
CA THR A 379 -22.62 5.09 -17.48
C THR A 379 -21.27 5.56 -16.92
N ALA A 380 -21.03 5.44 -15.61
CA ALA A 380 -19.80 5.89 -14.95
C ALA A 380 -18.52 5.26 -15.54
N ARG A 381 -18.63 4.03 -16.08
CA ARG A 381 -17.54 3.28 -16.70
C ARG A 381 -16.93 4.01 -17.90
N ALA A 382 -17.74 4.73 -18.67
CA ALA A 382 -17.30 5.48 -19.85
C ALA A 382 -16.46 6.73 -19.49
N ASN A 383 -16.52 7.20 -18.24
CA ASN A 383 -15.92 8.46 -17.81
C ASN A 383 -14.69 8.30 -16.90
N ALA A 384 -14.08 7.10 -16.86
CA ALA A 384 -12.96 6.78 -15.96
C ALA A 384 -13.25 7.01 -14.47
N VAL A 385 -14.50 6.75 -14.05
CA VAL A 385 -14.96 6.85 -12.65
C VAL A 385 -15.17 5.45 -12.07
N GLU A 386 -14.78 5.19 -10.82
CA GLU A 386 -14.91 3.86 -10.19
C GLU A 386 -16.34 3.49 -9.77
N GLY A 387 -17.27 4.45 -9.81
CA GLY A 387 -18.66 4.29 -9.36
C GLY A 387 -19.22 5.58 -8.76
N VAL A 388 -20.06 5.43 -7.73
CA VAL A 388 -20.76 6.53 -7.08
C VAL A 388 -20.42 6.57 -5.58
N MET A 389 -20.26 7.77 -5.05
CA MET A 389 -20.24 8.05 -3.61
C MET A 389 -21.59 8.63 -3.21
N LEU A 390 -22.25 8.03 -2.23
CA LEU A 390 -23.48 8.52 -1.63
C LEU A 390 -23.18 9.09 -0.24
N LYS A 391 -23.64 10.31 0.03
CA LYS A 391 -23.47 10.98 1.32
C LYS A 391 -24.80 11.53 1.79
N ARG A 392 -25.21 11.22 3.02
CA ARG A 392 -26.44 11.75 3.62
C ARG A 392 -26.27 13.25 3.90
N LEU A 393 -27.21 14.07 3.44
CA LEU A 393 -27.13 15.54 3.52
C LEU A 393 -27.04 16.07 4.95
N SER A 394 -27.71 15.41 5.89
CA SER A 394 -27.71 15.76 7.32
C SER A 394 -26.50 15.25 8.09
N SER A 395 -25.63 14.43 7.47
CA SER A 395 -24.53 13.78 8.19
C SER A 395 -23.42 14.74 8.61
N ILE A 396 -22.89 14.52 9.81
CA ILE A 396 -21.62 15.12 10.23
C ILE A 396 -20.43 14.36 9.59
N TYR A 397 -19.23 14.92 9.65
CA TYR A 397 -18.02 14.22 9.25
C TYR A 397 -17.48 13.39 10.42
N GLU A 398 -17.64 12.07 10.34
CA GLU A 398 -17.19 11.16 11.40
C GLU A 398 -15.73 10.70 11.23
N VAL A 399 -15.25 9.89 12.17
CA VAL A 399 -13.89 9.34 12.18
C VAL A 399 -13.91 7.84 11.93
N GLY A 400 -13.04 7.39 11.01
CA GLY A 400 -12.88 5.98 10.69
C GLY A 400 -14.04 5.45 9.87
N ARG A 401 -14.30 4.14 9.93
CA ARG A 401 -15.36 3.52 9.14
C ARG A 401 -16.67 3.45 9.92
N LYS A 402 -17.66 4.24 9.53
CA LYS A 402 -19.00 4.27 10.14
C LYS A 402 -20.08 3.98 9.12
N ARG A 403 -21.02 3.13 9.50
CA ARG A 403 -22.06 2.63 8.61
C ARG A 403 -23.28 3.52 8.77
N GLY A 404 -23.87 3.96 7.65
CA GLY A 404 -25.17 4.64 7.67
C GLY A 404 -25.23 5.90 6.82
N ASP A 405 -24.16 6.70 6.79
CA ASP A 405 -24.21 8.03 6.19
C ASP A 405 -23.37 8.21 4.93
N TRP A 406 -22.27 7.46 4.81
CA TRP A 406 -21.38 7.51 3.64
C TRP A 406 -21.24 6.12 3.03
N TRP A 407 -21.60 6.02 1.75
CA TRP A 407 -21.54 4.78 0.99
C TRP A 407 -20.73 4.95 -0.27
N LYS A 408 -19.99 3.90 -0.63
CA LYS A 408 -19.33 3.77 -1.93
C LYS A 408 -20.01 2.64 -2.68
N TRP A 409 -20.46 2.95 -3.88
CA TRP A 409 -21.15 2.02 -4.76
C TRP A 409 -20.34 1.86 -6.04
N LYS A 410 -19.43 0.88 -6.02
CA LYS A 410 -18.49 0.64 -7.12
C LYS A 410 -19.20 0.03 -8.32
N VAL A 411 -18.74 0.35 -9.52
CA VAL A 411 -19.16 -0.37 -10.73
C VAL A 411 -18.66 -1.82 -10.66
N ASP A 412 -19.40 -2.77 -11.24
CA ASP A 412 -18.99 -4.18 -11.26
C ASP A 412 -17.63 -4.39 -11.89
N PRO A 413 -16.67 -5.11 -11.27
CA PRO A 413 -15.41 -5.40 -11.92
C PRO A 413 -15.67 -6.21 -13.19
N MET A 414 -14.80 -6.04 -14.19
CA MET A 414 -14.79 -6.98 -15.30
C MET A 414 -14.33 -8.33 -14.77
N SER A 415 -14.90 -9.42 -15.29
CA SER A 415 -14.44 -10.76 -14.96
C SER A 415 -14.30 -11.64 -16.18
N ILE A 416 -13.43 -12.64 -16.03
CA ILE A 416 -13.18 -13.64 -17.06
C ILE A 416 -12.86 -14.99 -16.39
N ASP A 417 -13.35 -16.08 -16.95
CA ASP A 417 -13.00 -17.42 -16.49
C ASP A 417 -11.71 -17.87 -17.17
N ALA A 418 -10.69 -18.18 -16.38
CA ALA A 418 -9.35 -18.48 -16.87
C ALA A 418 -8.78 -19.76 -16.25
N VAL A 419 -7.86 -20.38 -16.98
CA VAL A 419 -7.24 -21.65 -16.59
C VAL A 419 -5.93 -21.39 -15.85
N LEU A 420 -5.71 -22.08 -14.73
CA LEU A 420 -4.43 -22.08 -14.02
C LEU A 420 -3.35 -22.77 -14.89
N THR A 421 -2.24 -22.06 -15.15
CA THR A 421 -1.16 -22.57 -16.03
C THR A 421 0.16 -22.72 -15.30
N PHE A 422 0.52 -21.75 -14.44
CA PHE A 422 1.71 -21.81 -13.62
C PHE A 422 1.41 -21.39 -12.20
N SER A 423 2.22 -21.86 -11.27
CA SER A 423 2.20 -21.38 -9.90
C SER A 423 3.62 -21.23 -9.36
N MET A 424 3.85 -20.17 -8.61
CA MET A 424 5.13 -19.90 -7.95
C MET A 424 4.97 -20.00 -6.43
N GLN A 425 6.02 -20.47 -5.76
CA GLN A 425 6.09 -20.43 -4.30
C GLN A 425 5.96 -18.99 -3.77
N GLY A 426 5.30 -18.85 -2.63
CA GLY A 426 5.20 -17.59 -1.91
C GLY A 426 6.55 -17.14 -1.34
N HIS A 427 6.51 -16.08 -0.54
CA HIS A 427 7.69 -15.57 0.16
C HIS A 427 7.37 -15.40 1.65
N GLY A 428 8.40 -15.40 2.50
CA GLY A 428 8.23 -15.29 3.96
C GLY A 428 7.36 -16.42 4.51
N ARG A 429 6.33 -16.09 5.30
CA ARG A 429 5.44 -17.06 5.97
C ARG A 429 4.67 -18.02 5.06
N ARG A 430 4.70 -17.83 3.73
CA ARG A 430 4.05 -18.70 2.73
C ARG A 430 5.07 -19.28 1.73
N ALA A 431 6.36 -19.31 2.07
CA ALA A 431 7.41 -19.81 1.19
C ALA A 431 7.24 -21.30 0.82
N ASP A 432 6.59 -22.08 1.68
CA ASP A 432 6.28 -23.50 1.50
C ASP A 432 5.01 -23.77 0.65
N LEU A 433 4.25 -22.72 0.33
CA LEU A 433 3.00 -22.79 -0.41
C LEU A 433 3.11 -22.15 -1.80
N TYR A 434 2.46 -22.79 -2.78
CA TYR A 434 2.22 -22.19 -4.10
C TYR A 434 1.03 -21.24 -4.01
N THR A 435 1.31 -19.94 -3.96
CA THR A 435 0.28 -18.90 -3.68
C THR A 435 0.20 -17.81 -4.73
N ASP A 436 1.10 -17.86 -5.71
CA ASP A 436 1.20 -16.85 -6.75
C ASP A 436 0.95 -17.48 -8.11
N HIS A 437 -0.30 -17.36 -8.58
CA HIS A 437 -0.86 -18.16 -9.66
C HIS A 437 -0.91 -17.37 -10.97
N THR A 438 -0.51 -18.01 -12.07
CA THR A 438 -0.57 -17.45 -13.43
C THR A 438 -1.68 -18.12 -14.22
N PHE A 439 -2.46 -17.31 -14.92
CA PHE A 439 -3.66 -17.74 -15.62
C PHE A 439 -3.56 -17.49 -17.12
N GLY A 440 -4.11 -18.42 -17.88
CA GLY A 440 -4.18 -18.38 -19.33
C GLY A 440 -5.61 -18.42 -19.85
N LEU A 441 -5.77 -17.88 -21.06
CA LEU A 441 -7.01 -17.92 -21.85
C LEU A 441 -6.74 -18.65 -23.16
N TRP A 442 -7.77 -19.24 -23.74
CA TRP A 442 -7.63 -19.98 -24.99
C TRP A 442 -7.42 -19.05 -26.19
N GLN A 443 -6.44 -19.38 -27.01
CA GLN A 443 -6.22 -18.82 -28.34
C GLN A 443 -5.69 -19.94 -29.24
N ASP A 444 -6.39 -20.23 -30.33
CA ASP A 444 -5.96 -21.24 -31.33
C ASP A 444 -5.57 -22.60 -30.71
N GLY A 445 -6.32 -23.05 -29.72
CA GLY A 445 -6.09 -24.32 -29.02
C GLY A 445 -4.93 -24.31 -28.01
N GLN A 446 -4.34 -23.14 -27.71
CA GLN A 446 -3.29 -22.97 -26.72
C GLN A 446 -3.71 -21.99 -25.62
N LEU A 447 -3.17 -22.18 -24.42
CA LEU A 447 -3.37 -21.24 -23.31
C LEU A 447 -2.31 -20.14 -23.34
N VAL A 448 -2.75 -18.91 -23.58
CA VAL A 448 -1.92 -17.72 -23.56
C VAL A 448 -2.07 -17.02 -22.23
N THR A 449 -0.95 -16.84 -21.51
CA THR A 449 -0.96 -16.20 -20.20
C THR A 449 -1.30 -14.72 -20.31
N PHE A 450 -2.19 -14.25 -19.43
CA PHE A 450 -2.64 -12.85 -19.44
C PHE A 450 -2.59 -12.19 -18.06
N ALA A 451 -2.71 -12.96 -16.98
CA ALA A 451 -2.80 -12.43 -15.63
C ALA A 451 -2.08 -13.30 -14.62
N LYS A 452 -1.67 -12.65 -13.53
CA LYS A 452 -1.11 -13.29 -12.34
C LYS A 452 -1.85 -12.78 -11.11
N ALA A 453 -2.36 -13.67 -10.27
CA ALA A 453 -3.13 -13.32 -9.09
C ALA A 453 -2.67 -14.14 -7.87
N TYR A 454 -2.58 -13.45 -6.73
CA TYR A 454 -2.07 -13.99 -5.46
C TYR A 454 -3.07 -13.84 -4.31
N SER A 455 -4.29 -13.38 -4.61
CA SER A 455 -5.31 -13.06 -3.62
C SER A 455 -6.69 -13.50 -4.07
N GLY A 456 -7.60 -13.71 -3.12
CA GLY A 456 -9.00 -14.07 -3.36
C GLY A 456 -9.39 -15.48 -2.93
N LEU A 457 -8.42 -16.36 -2.69
CA LEU A 457 -8.67 -17.68 -2.10
C LEU A 457 -8.76 -17.57 -0.58
N THR A 458 -9.65 -18.36 0.01
CA THR A 458 -9.65 -18.66 1.44
C THR A 458 -8.43 -19.51 1.82
N ASP A 459 -8.04 -19.55 3.10
CA ASP A 459 -6.92 -20.39 3.54
C ASP A 459 -7.14 -21.88 3.20
N GLN A 460 -8.38 -22.36 3.27
CA GLN A 460 -8.73 -23.73 2.89
C GLN A 460 -8.58 -23.99 1.40
N GLU A 461 -9.01 -23.05 0.54
CA GLU A 461 -8.83 -23.19 -0.91
C GLU A 461 -7.36 -23.10 -1.30
N MET A 462 -6.60 -22.20 -0.67
CA MET A 462 -5.17 -22.05 -0.91
C MET A 462 -4.41 -23.37 -0.68
N LEU A 463 -4.71 -24.08 0.41
CA LEU A 463 -4.12 -25.40 0.68
C LEU A 463 -4.52 -26.47 -0.36
N LYS A 464 -5.76 -26.41 -0.88
CA LYS A 464 -6.21 -27.34 -1.94
C LYS A 464 -5.50 -27.07 -3.25
N VAL A 465 -5.34 -25.81 -3.64
CA VAL A 465 -4.63 -25.43 -4.86
C VAL A 465 -3.15 -25.77 -4.75
N ASP A 466 -2.52 -25.53 -3.60
CA ASP A 466 -1.13 -25.93 -3.33
C ASP A 466 -0.93 -27.45 -3.48
N ALA A 467 -1.82 -28.25 -2.88
CA ALA A 467 -1.78 -29.71 -3.02
C ALA A 467 -1.97 -30.16 -4.49
N PHE A 468 -2.86 -29.50 -5.23
CA PHE A 468 -3.03 -29.73 -6.66
C PHE A 468 -1.73 -29.43 -7.43
N VAL A 469 -1.13 -28.26 -7.23
CA VAL A 469 0.12 -27.85 -7.89
C VAL A 469 1.23 -28.85 -7.65
N LYS A 470 1.41 -29.29 -6.39
CA LYS A 470 2.43 -30.29 -6.01
C LYS A 470 2.22 -31.63 -6.73
N LYS A 471 0.97 -32.07 -6.91
CA LYS A 471 0.62 -33.36 -7.54
C LYS A 471 0.63 -33.32 -9.07
N HIS A 472 0.29 -32.18 -9.68
CA HIS A 472 0.06 -32.06 -11.13
C HIS A 472 1.09 -31.18 -11.82
N THR A 473 2.29 -31.04 -11.23
CA THR A 473 3.42 -30.37 -11.87
C THR A 473 3.87 -31.15 -13.11
N VAL A 474 3.91 -30.50 -14.26
CA VAL A 474 4.45 -31.02 -15.52
C VAL A 474 5.93 -30.64 -15.68
N GLU A 475 6.25 -29.37 -15.46
CA GLU A 475 7.62 -28.84 -15.59
C GLU A 475 8.01 -27.97 -14.39
N ARG A 476 9.31 -27.88 -14.13
CA ARG A 476 9.89 -27.14 -13.00
C ARG A 476 10.91 -26.11 -13.50
N PHE A 477 10.71 -24.86 -13.10
CA PHE A 477 11.59 -23.75 -13.41
C PHE A 477 11.96 -23.00 -12.13
N GLY A 478 12.97 -23.49 -11.40
CA GLY A 478 13.31 -22.96 -10.07
C GLY A 478 12.11 -23.02 -9.11
N PRO A 479 11.58 -21.91 -8.58
CA PRO A 479 10.41 -21.88 -7.69
C PRO A 479 9.06 -21.94 -8.44
N VAL A 480 9.08 -21.91 -9.77
CA VAL A 480 7.88 -21.94 -10.61
C VAL A 480 7.56 -23.38 -11.02
N ARG A 481 6.28 -23.73 -10.98
CA ARG A 481 5.72 -24.99 -11.45
C ARG A 481 4.77 -24.71 -12.60
N GLN A 482 4.99 -25.36 -13.73
CA GLN A 482 3.96 -25.52 -14.73
C GLN A 482 3.07 -26.68 -14.32
N VAL A 483 1.76 -26.51 -14.40
CA VAL A 483 0.79 -27.53 -13.99
C VAL A 483 -0.04 -27.99 -15.17
N THR A 484 -0.68 -29.16 -15.04
CA THR A 484 -1.71 -29.56 -16.01
C THR A 484 -2.85 -28.54 -15.98
N PRO A 485 -3.36 -28.11 -17.15
CA PRO A 485 -4.39 -27.07 -17.24
C PRO A 485 -5.77 -27.65 -16.90
N GLU A 486 -6.03 -27.89 -15.62
CA GLU A 486 -7.28 -28.51 -15.14
C GLU A 486 -8.16 -27.56 -14.33
N LEU A 487 -7.56 -26.62 -13.60
CA LEU A 487 -8.32 -25.76 -12.69
C LEU A 487 -8.75 -24.46 -13.39
N VAL A 488 -10.04 -24.15 -13.31
CA VAL A 488 -10.64 -22.92 -13.84
C VAL A 488 -11.05 -22.00 -12.69
N PHE A 489 -10.76 -20.71 -12.84
CA PHE A 489 -11.07 -19.68 -11.87
C PHE A 489 -11.73 -18.49 -12.54
N GLU A 490 -12.71 -17.90 -11.86
CA GLU A 490 -13.23 -16.59 -12.24
C GLU A 490 -12.27 -15.53 -11.69
N LEU A 491 -11.66 -14.75 -12.58
CA LEU A 491 -10.81 -13.63 -12.21
C LEU A 491 -11.55 -12.32 -12.41
N ALA A 492 -11.49 -11.45 -11.41
CA ALA A 492 -11.97 -10.07 -11.51
C ALA A 492 -10.81 -9.10 -11.61
N PHE A 493 -10.96 -8.06 -12.43
CA PHE A 493 -9.99 -6.98 -12.59
C PHE A 493 -10.70 -5.63 -12.75
N GLU A 494 -10.02 -4.57 -12.35
CA GLU A 494 -10.60 -3.21 -12.30
C GLU A 494 -10.43 -2.44 -13.60
N GLY A 495 -9.45 -2.80 -14.43
CA GLY A 495 -9.16 -2.13 -15.69
C GLY A 495 -8.46 -3.05 -16.66
N ILE A 496 -8.55 -2.71 -17.94
CA ILE A 496 -8.00 -3.48 -19.05
C ILE A 496 -7.46 -2.51 -20.11
N SER A 497 -6.32 -2.83 -20.70
CA SER A 497 -5.76 -2.05 -21.79
C SER A 497 -4.88 -2.88 -22.72
N SER A 498 -4.72 -2.42 -23.96
CA SER A 498 -3.78 -3.01 -24.91
C SER A 498 -2.34 -2.89 -24.42
N SER A 499 -1.54 -3.94 -24.61
CA SER A 499 -0.16 -3.99 -24.12
C SER A 499 0.76 -4.74 -25.08
N SER A 500 1.80 -4.07 -25.57
CA SER A 500 2.86 -4.71 -26.36
C SER A 500 3.86 -5.52 -25.53
N ARG A 501 3.80 -5.44 -24.19
CA ARG A 501 4.72 -6.15 -23.28
C ARG A 501 4.25 -7.55 -22.91
N HIS A 502 2.96 -7.83 -23.01
CA HIS A 502 2.37 -9.10 -22.59
C HIS A 502 2.07 -9.96 -23.82
N LYS A 503 2.31 -11.28 -23.73
CA LYS A 503 2.05 -12.22 -24.84
C LYS A 503 0.58 -12.22 -25.28
N SER A 504 -0.34 -12.00 -24.33
CA SER A 504 -1.78 -11.82 -24.59
C SER A 504 -2.11 -10.56 -25.41
N GLY A 505 -1.19 -9.61 -25.53
CA GLY A 505 -1.48 -8.29 -26.08
C GLY A 505 -2.31 -7.40 -25.14
N VAL A 506 -2.56 -7.82 -23.90
CA VAL A 506 -3.46 -7.17 -22.93
C VAL A 506 -2.81 -7.09 -21.56
N ALA A 507 -2.99 -5.96 -20.86
CA ALA A 507 -2.67 -5.80 -19.45
C ALA A 507 -3.97 -5.59 -18.64
N VAL A 508 -4.11 -6.31 -17.53
CA VAL A 508 -5.23 -6.15 -16.58
C VAL A 508 -4.76 -5.55 -15.26
N ARG A 509 -5.62 -4.74 -14.62
CA ARG A 509 -5.31 -4.06 -13.35
C ARG A 509 -5.93 -4.77 -12.16
N PHE A 510 -5.10 -5.04 -11.14
CA PHE A 510 -5.48 -5.72 -9.90
C PHE A 510 -6.29 -7.02 -10.10
N PRO A 511 -5.80 -7.95 -10.94
CA PRO A 511 -6.44 -9.25 -11.06
C PRO A 511 -6.48 -9.96 -9.71
N ARG A 512 -7.66 -10.45 -9.33
CA ARG A 512 -7.88 -11.25 -8.13
C ARG A 512 -8.78 -12.43 -8.44
N ILE A 513 -8.62 -13.51 -7.69
CA ILE A 513 -9.49 -14.67 -7.80
C ILE A 513 -10.82 -14.33 -7.12
N VAL A 514 -11.93 -14.50 -7.82
CA VAL A 514 -13.27 -14.34 -7.24
C VAL A 514 -13.70 -15.65 -6.61
N ARG A 515 -13.56 -16.74 -7.37
CA ARG A 515 -13.91 -18.09 -6.94
C ARG A 515 -13.28 -19.14 -7.84
N TRP A 516 -13.14 -20.34 -7.29
CA TRP A 516 -12.86 -21.54 -8.07
C TRP A 516 -14.12 -22.00 -8.80
N ARG A 517 -14.04 -22.10 -10.13
CA ARG A 517 -15.12 -22.58 -11.00
C ARG A 517 -15.13 -24.10 -11.09
N HIS A 518 -15.54 -24.75 -10.00
CA HIS A 518 -15.75 -26.21 -9.96
C HIS A 518 -16.80 -26.70 -10.97
N ASP A 519 -17.64 -25.79 -11.44
CA ASP A 519 -18.69 -26.02 -12.42
C ASP A 519 -18.20 -25.97 -13.88
N LYS A 520 -16.94 -25.58 -14.14
CA LYS A 520 -16.39 -25.46 -15.50
C LYS A 520 -15.22 -26.40 -15.75
N LYS A 521 -15.15 -26.93 -16.96
CA LYS A 521 -13.93 -27.59 -17.47
C LYS A 521 -12.98 -26.57 -18.08
N PRO A 522 -11.69 -26.90 -18.24
CA PRO A 522 -10.73 -26.03 -18.91
C PRO A 522 -11.19 -25.57 -20.28
N GLU A 523 -11.76 -26.44 -21.11
CA GLU A 523 -12.29 -26.07 -22.44
C GLU A 523 -13.43 -25.04 -22.40
N ASP A 524 -14.13 -24.89 -21.27
CA ASP A 524 -15.23 -23.93 -21.08
C ASP A 524 -14.76 -22.57 -20.53
N ALA A 525 -13.45 -22.41 -20.33
CA ALA A 525 -12.84 -21.14 -19.97
C ALA A 525 -12.85 -20.17 -21.16
N ASN A 526 -12.76 -18.88 -20.87
CA ASN A 526 -12.83 -17.85 -21.90
C ASN A 526 -11.60 -17.85 -22.84
N THR A 527 -11.81 -17.22 -23.98
CA THR A 527 -10.78 -17.00 -25.00
C THR A 527 -10.09 -15.65 -24.83
N LEU A 528 -8.96 -15.47 -25.52
CA LEU A 528 -8.29 -14.18 -25.57
C LEU A 528 -9.12 -13.11 -26.29
N ASP A 529 -9.98 -13.51 -27.22
CA ASP A 529 -10.85 -12.57 -27.93
C ASP A 529 -11.98 -12.07 -27.02
N ASP A 530 -12.52 -12.92 -26.14
CA ASP A 530 -13.45 -12.50 -25.09
C ASP A 530 -12.81 -11.41 -24.21
N LEU A 531 -11.53 -11.57 -23.85
CA LEU A 531 -10.80 -10.56 -23.07
C LEU A 531 -10.64 -9.25 -23.84
N LYS A 532 -10.23 -9.31 -25.12
CA LYS A 532 -10.03 -8.11 -25.94
C LYS A 532 -11.33 -7.36 -26.21
N ALA A 533 -12.47 -8.04 -26.28
CA ALA A 533 -13.78 -7.43 -26.41
C ALA A 533 -14.17 -6.55 -25.20
N LEU A 534 -13.50 -6.72 -24.06
CA LEU A 534 -13.68 -5.87 -22.88
C LEU A 534 -12.88 -4.55 -22.95
N ILE A 535 -12.01 -4.37 -23.93
CA ILE A 535 -11.29 -3.10 -24.15
C ILE A 535 -12.25 -2.13 -24.84
N THR A 536 -12.74 -1.15 -24.08
CA THR A 536 -13.58 -0.05 -24.57
C THR A 536 -12.78 1.12 -25.10
#